data_AF-A0A2E2L9U1-F1
#
_entry.id   AF-A0A2E2L9U1-F1
#
_cell.length_a   1.000
_cell.length_b   1.000
_cell.length_c   1.000
_cell.angle_alpha   90.00
_cell.angle_beta   90.00
_cell.angle_gamma   90.00
#
_symmetry.space_group_name_H-M   'P 1'
#
loop_
_entity.id
_entity.type
_entity.pdbx_description
1 polymer ?
#
loop_
_entity_poly.entity_id
_entity_poly.type
_entity_poly.pdbx_seq_one_letter_code
_entity_poly.pdbx_strand_id
1 'polypeptide(L)'
;MLGYDAYVYEIAAGVSAEDIGRIALESNEERTIHLNAVIARRLAYVPYRTWVDHLLESAKDRRAQILHDGGYPYVFYATGADIKINFAASEYEEVANLADATRYLVEAWDQS
;
A
#
# COMPACT_ATOMS: atom_id res chain seq x y z
N MET A 1 -9.04 -18.83 5.51
CA MET A 1 -8.20 -17.91 4.70
C MET A 1 -8.69 -16.52 5.07
N LEU A 2 -7.91 -15.78 5.85
CA LEU A 2 -8.27 -14.42 6.24
C LEU A 2 -8.11 -13.56 4.98
N GLY A 3 -9.20 -12.90 4.59
CA GLY A 3 -9.21 -12.02 3.43
C GLY A 3 -8.87 -10.60 3.87
N TYR A 4 -8.12 -9.89 3.04
CA TYR A 4 -7.74 -8.52 3.35
C TYR A 4 -8.51 -7.53 2.49
N ASP A 5 -8.90 -6.42 3.11
CA ASP A 5 -9.39 -5.24 2.43
C ASP A 5 -8.25 -4.30 2.10
N ALA A 6 -8.13 -3.93 0.83
CA ALA A 6 -7.09 -3.05 0.33
C ALA A 6 -7.60 -1.63 0.12
N TYR A 7 -6.77 -0.66 0.47
CA TYR A 7 -6.93 0.72 0.04
C TYR A 7 -5.66 1.17 -0.65
N VAL A 8 -5.79 1.69 -1.88
CA VAL A 8 -4.66 2.25 -2.64
C VAL A 8 -4.79 3.76 -2.64
N TYR A 9 -3.71 4.45 -2.30
CA TYR A 9 -3.67 5.90 -2.14
C TYR A 9 -2.64 6.55 -3.06
N GLU A 10 -3.01 7.72 -3.58
CA GLU A 10 -2.10 8.65 -4.21
C GLU A 10 -1.31 9.41 -3.14
N ILE A 11 -0.01 9.57 -3.36
CA ILE A 11 0.88 10.33 -2.49
C ILE A 11 0.83 11.81 -2.87
N ALA A 12 0.78 12.69 -1.88
CA ALA A 12 0.76 14.13 -2.07
C ALA A 12 1.99 14.64 -2.82
N ALA A 13 1.76 15.62 -3.71
CA ALA A 13 2.83 16.24 -4.47
C ALA A 13 3.86 16.89 -3.54
N GLY A 14 5.14 16.64 -3.81
CA GLY A 14 6.25 17.17 -3.00
C GLY A 14 6.66 16.27 -1.82
N VAL A 15 5.93 15.20 -1.52
CA VAL A 15 6.37 14.18 -0.55
C VAL A 15 7.49 13.35 -1.15
N SER A 16 8.63 13.29 -0.46
CA SER A 16 9.78 12.52 -0.92
C SER A 16 9.71 11.06 -0.49
N ALA A 17 10.48 10.20 -1.16
CA ALA A 17 10.63 8.80 -0.73
C ALA A 17 11.29 8.68 0.66
N GLU A 18 12.09 9.67 1.06
CA GLU A 18 12.67 9.73 2.42
C GLU A 18 11.58 9.99 3.47
N ASP A 19 10.66 10.92 3.20
CA ASP A 19 9.53 11.21 4.09
C ASP A 19 8.65 9.98 4.26
N ILE A 20 8.34 9.27 3.16
CA ILE A 20 7.63 7.99 3.20
C ILE A 20 8.42 6.95 4.00
N GLY A 21 9.74 6.88 3.84
CA GLY A 21 10.58 5.93 4.56
C GLY A 21 10.58 6.11 6.08
N ARG A 22 10.39 7.35 6.56
CA ARG A 22 10.34 7.66 8.01
C ARG A 22 9.13 7.04 8.71
N ILE A 23 8.02 6.84 7.99
CA ILE A 23 6.80 6.17 8.49
C ILE A 23 7.11 4.79 9.10
N ALA A 24 8.12 4.09 8.56
CA ALA A 24 8.54 2.79 9.04
C ALA A 24 9.22 2.80 10.43
N LEU A 25 9.66 3.97 10.90
CA LEU A 25 10.41 4.15 12.15
C LEU A 25 9.52 4.70 13.29
N GLU A 26 8.27 5.04 13.00
CA GLU A 26 7.38 5.76 13.90
C GLU A 26 6.54 4.81 14.76
N SER A 27 6.10 5.31 15.93
CA SER A 27 5.07 4.64 16.72
C SER A 27 3.74 4.56 15.96
N ASN A 28 2.81 3.70 16.38
CA ASN A 28 1.53 3.55 15.67
C ASN A 28 0.71 4.86 15.59
N GLU A 29 0.74 5.67 16.66
CA GLU A 29 0.00 6.94 16.72
C GLU A 29 0.61 7.98 15.78
N GLU A 30 1.94 8.18 15.85
CA GLU A 30 2.68 9.09 14.97
C GLU A 30 2.54 8.68 13.50
N ARG A 31 2.62 7.38 13.22
CA ARG A 31 2.48 6.82 11.88
C ARG A 31 1.14 7.14 11.26
N THR A 32 0.07 7.01 12.03
CA THR A 32 -1.29 7.32 11.54
C THR A 32 -1.42 8.79 11.17
N ILE A 33 -0.82 9.68 11.97
CA ILE A 33 -0.78 11.12 11.67
C ILE A 33 0.03 11.39 10.40
N HIS A 34 1.20 10.76 10.26
CA HIS A 34 2.08 10.96 9.11
C HIS A 34 1.47 10.40 7.83
N LEU A 35 0.88 9.20 7.86
CA LEU A 35 0.16 8.62 6.73
C LEU A 35 -0.92 9.56 6.19
N ASN A 36 -1.74 10.13 7.08
CA ASN A 36 -2.75 11.10 6.68
C ASN A 36 -2.18 12.39 6.08
N ALA A 37 -0.97 12.80 6.48
CA ALA A 37 -0.30 13.97 5.93
C ALA A 37 0.31 13.72 4.53
N VAL A 38 0.68 12.49 4.20
CA VAL A 38 1.30 12.14 2.90
C VAL A 38 0.30 11.65 1.86
N ILE A 39 -0.92 11.31 2.25
CA ILE A 39 -1.98 10.87 1.32
C ILE A 39 -2.65 12.09 0.68
N ALA A 40 -2.68 12.14 -0.65
CA ALA A 40 -3.48 13.11 -1.39
C ALA A 40 -4.95 12.71 -1.46
N ARG A 41 -5.21 11.46 -1.86
CA ARG A 41 -6.55 10.88 -1.97
C ARG A 41 -6.49 9.37 -2.09
N ARG A 42 -7.62 8.72 -1.82
CA ARG A 42 -7.84 7.30 -2.14
C ARG A 42 -8.13 7.14 -3.63
N LEU A 43 -7.44 6.21 -4.27
CA LEU A 43 -7.63 5.83 -5.67
C LEU A 43 -8.51 4.60 -5.83
N ALA A 44 -8.33 3.58 -4.99
CA ALA A 44 -9.06 2.33 -5.09
C ALA A 44 -9.37 1.73 -3.72
N TYR A 45 -10.45 0.95 -3.67
CA TYR A 45 -10.76 0.01 -2.60
C TYR A 45 -10.97 -1.36 -3.23
N VAL A 46 -10.31 -2.38 -2.70
CA VAL A 46 -10.40 -3.76 -3.20
C VAL A 46 -10.73 -4.69 -2.05
N PRO A 47 -11.99 -5.18 -1.97
CA PRO A 47 -12.40 -6.08 -0.90
C PRO A 47 -11.83 -7.49 -1.04
N TYR A 48 -11.61 -8.14 0.11
CA TYR A 48 -11.46 -9.59 0.29
C TYR A 48 -10.50 -10.30 -0.67
N ARG A 49 -9.19 -10.18 -0.46
CA ARG A 49 -8.20 -10.93 -1.29
C ARG A 49 -6.96 -11.36 -0.50
N THR A 50 -6.25 -12.39 -1.02
CA THR A 50 -4.99 -12.95 -0.49
C THR A 50 -3.71 -12.34 -1.07
N TRP A 51 -3.83 -11.31 -1.91
CA TRP A 51 -2.73 -10.57 -2.55
C TRP A 51 -1.69 -9.97 -1.60
N VAL A 52 -2.01 -9.78 -0.33
CA VAL A 52 -1.04 -9.31 0.68
C VAL A 52 0.20 -10.21 0.70
N ASP A 53 0.02 -11.53 0.53
CA ASP A 53 1.13 -12.49 0.46
C ASP A 53 2.11 -12.14 -0.67
N HIS A 54 1.62 -11.67 -1.83
CA HIS A 54 2.47 -11.32 -2.96
C HIS A 54 3.14 -9.94 -2.83
N LEU A 55 2.53 -8.98 -2.12
CA LEU A 55 3.25 -7.76 -1.74
C LEU A 55 4.32 -8.03 -0.69
N LEU A 56 4.08 -8.97 0.24
CA LEU A 56 5.11 -9.45 1.16
C LEU A 56 6.26 -10.13 0.40
N GLU A 57 5.98 -10.91 -0.65
CA GLU A 57 7.00 -11.45 -1.58
C GLU A 57 7.74 -10.32 -2.31
N SER A 58 7.02 -9.35 -2.86
CA SER A 58 7.61 -8.19 -3.54
C SER A 58 8.49 -7.35 -2.61
N ALA A 59 8.17 -7.30 -1.32
CA ALA A 59 9.00 -6.66 -0.31
C ALA A 59 10.29 -7.46 -0.02
N LYS A 60 10.23 -8.79 0.01
CA LYS A 60 11.42 -9.65 0.10
C LYS A 60 12.37 -9.43 -1.09
N ASP A 61 11.81 -9.19 -2.28
CA ASP A 61 12.57 -8.87 -3.49
C ASP A 61 13.03 -7.40 -3.58
N ARG A 62 12.74 -6.57 -2.56
CA ARG A 62 13.01 -5.12 -2.52
C ARG A 62 12.31 -4.31 -3.62
N ARG A 63 11.25 -4.85 -4.23
CA ARG A 63 10.40 -4.15 -5.19
C ARG A 63 9.33 -3.30 -4.50
N ALA A 64 8.81 -3.79 -3.38
CA ALA A 64 7.98 -3.03 -2.45
C ALA A 64 8.76 -2.73 -1.15
N GLN A 65 8.31 -1.73 -0.41
CA GLN A 65 8.78 -1.45 0.95
C GLN A 65 7.60 -1.62 1.91
N ILE A 66 7.82 -2.34 3.00
CA ILE A 66 6.86 -2.43 4.10
C ILE A 66 7.14 -1.26 5.04
N LEU A 67 6.13 -0.43 5.29
CA LEU A 67 6.16 0.67 6.25
C LEU A 67 5.54 0.26 7.59
N HIS A 68 4.68 -0.76 7.60
CA HIS A 68 4.16 -1.33 8.83
C HIS A 68 3.79 -2.81 8.65
N ASP A 69 4.33 -3.68 9.51
CA ASP A 69 4.04 -5.12 9.61
C ASP A 69 3.66 -5.60 11.01
N GLY A 70 3.67 -4.71 12.01
CA GLY A 70 3.48 -5.05 13.43
C GLY A 70 2.03 -5.23 13.88
N GLY A 71 1.07 -5.25 12.96
CA GLY A 71 -0.36 -5.32 13.20
C GLY A 71 -1.16 -4.84 12.00
N TYR A 72 -2.49 -4.92 12.09
CA TYR A 72 -3.37 -4.40 11.05
C TYR A 72 -3.54 -2.88 11.17
N PRO A 73 -3.47 -2.14 10.05
CA PRO A 73 -3.24 -2.63 8.68
C PRO A 73 -1.75 -2.84 8.37
N TYR A 74 -1.45 -3.76 7.45
CA TYR A 74 -0.17 -3.69 6.75
C TYR A 74 -0.11 -2.43 5.91
N VAL A 75 1.04 -1.77 5.87
CA VAL A 75 1.25 -0.58 5.03
C VAL A 75 2.42 -0.82 4.10
N PHE A 76 2.18 -0.67 2.79
CA PHE A 76 3.17 -0.86 1.75
C PHE A 76 3.40 0.42 0.94
N TYR A 77 4.63 0.59 0.48
CA TYR A 77 5.03 1.54 -0.54
C TYR A 77 5.53 0.77 -1.76
N ALA A 78 4.74 0.76 -2.83
CA ALA A 78 4.96 -0.12 -3.99
C ALA A 78 4.69 0.61 -5.30
N THR A 79 5.24 0.10 -6.41
CA THR A 79 4.99 0.65 -7.74
C THR A 79 3.59 0.25 -8.25
N GLY A 80 3.04 1.04 -9.17
CA GLY A 80 1.79 0.70 -9.85
C GLY A 80 1.90 -0.65 -10.57
N ALA A 81 3.06 -0.98 -11.14
CA ALA A 81 3.29 -2.28 -11.77
C ALA A 81 3.20 -3.44 -10.76
N ASP A 82 3.86 -3.31 -9.61
CA ASP A 82 3.80 -4.34 -8.56
C ASP A 82 2.36 -4.46 -8.03
N ILE A 83 1.66 -3.35 -7.80
CA ILE A 83 0.26 -3.36 -7.39
C ILE A 83 -0.58 -4.07 -8.45
N LYS A 84 -0.52 -3.68 -9.72
CA LYS A 84 -1.29 -4.33 -10.79
C LYS A 84 -1.05 -5.83 -10.89
N ILE A 85 0.20 -6.29 -10.84
CA ILE A 85 0.53 -7.72 -10.88
C ILE A 85 -0.16 -8.46 -9.74
N ASN A 86 -0.12 -7.88 -8.54
CA ASN A 86 -0.67 -8.48 -7.33
C ASN A 86 -2.20 -8.39 -7.27
N PHE A 87 -2.77 -7.41 -7.96
CA PHE A 87 -4.20 -7.17 -8.11
C PHE A 87 -4.73 -7.66 -9.48
N ALA A 88 -3.95 -8.39 -10.27
CA ALA A 88 -4.23 -8.68 -11.68
C ALA A 88 -5.47 -9.55 -11.94
N ALA A 89 -6.06 -10.14 -10.88
CA ALA A 89 -7.32 -10.87 -10.94
C ALA A 89 -8.52 -10.06 -10.43
N SER A 90 -8.32 -8.78 -10.15
CA SER A 90 -9.29 -7.91 -9.50
C SER A 90 -9.89 -7.00 -10.57
N GLU A 91 -11.20 -7.11 -10.80
CA GLU A 91 -11.96 -6.44 -11.87
C GLU A 91 -12.06 -4.90 -11.67
N TYR A 92 -11.10 -4.29 -10.96
CA TYR A 92 -11.11 -2.89 -10.55
C TYR A 92 -10.30 -2.06 -11.53
N GLU A 93 -11.03 -1.37 -12.42
CA GLU A 93 -10.46 -0.47 -13.42
C GLU A 93 -9.53 0.59 -12.79
N GLU A 94 -9.83 1.04 -11.57
CA GLU A 94 -9.01 2.01 -10.84
C GLU A 94 -7.58 1.50 -10.59
N VAL A 95 -7.42 0.22 -10.29
CA VAL A 95 -6.10 -0.40 -10.09
C VAL A 95 -5.41 -0.64 -11.43
N ALA A 96 -6.16 -1.06 -12.46
CA ALA A 96 -5.64 -1.23 -13.81
C ALA A 96 -5.08 0.08 -14.41
N ASN A 97 -5.66 1.22 -14.00
CA ASN A 97 -5.29 2.56 -14.46
C ASN A 97 -4.10 3.21 -13.72
N LEU A 98 -3.53 2.55 -12.70
CA LEU A 98 -2.34 3.07 -12.02
C LEU A 98 -1.18 3.24 -13.02
N ALA A 99 -0.30 4.22 -12.82
CA ALA A 99 0.88 4.36 -13.66
C ALA A 99 1.97 3.39 -13.18
N ASP A 100 2.50 2.57 -14.09
CA ASP A 100 3.41 1.46 -13.74
C ASP A 100 4.65 1.92 -12.97
N ALA A 101 5.26 3.03 -13.39
CA ALA A 101 6.47 3.59 -12.77
C ALA A 101 6.20 4.47 -11.54
N THR A 102 4.94 4.80 -11.26
CA THR A 102 4.57 5.64 -10.12
C THR A 102 4.47 4.77 -8.86
N ARG A 103 4.88 5.31 -7.72
CA ARG A 103 4.72 4.64 -6.43
C ARG A 103 3.49 5.14 -5.69
N TYR A 104 2.84 4.23 -4.98
CA TYR A 104 1.60 4.43 -4.24
C TYR A 104 1.74 3.88 -2.83
N LEU A 105 0.85 4.32 -1.94
CA LEU A 105 0.67 3.70 -0.63
C LEU A 105 -0.47 2.68 -0.71
N VAL A 106 -0.30 1.57 -0.03
CA VAL A 106 -1.33 0.53 0.07
C VAL A 106 -1.51 0.13 1.52
N GLU A 107 -2.73 0.27 2.03
CA GLU A 107 -3.13 -0.30 3.32
C GLU A 107 -3.86 -1.62 3.08
N ALA A 108 -3.53 -2.65 3.88
CA ALA A 108 -4.24 -3.93 3.89
C ALA A 108 -4.73 -4.28 5.29
N TRP A 109 -6.05 -4.30 5.45
CA TRP A 109 -6.74 -4.56 6.73
C TRP A 109 -7.24 -6.00 6.79
N ASP A 110 -7.06 -6.69 7.92
CA ASP A 110 -7.72 -7.97 8.14
C ASP A 110 -9.23 -7.76 8.16
N GLN A 111 -9.97 -8.78 7.74
CA GLN A 111 -11.39 -8.89 7.99
C GLN A 111 -11.70 -9.78 9.21
N SER A 112 -10.78 -9.93 10.17
CA SER A 112 -10.97 -10.74 11.38
C SER A 112 -12.04 -10.19 12.31
#